data_AF-A0A7X7PFE3-F1
#
_entry.id   AF-A0A7X7PFE3-F1
#
_cell.length_a   1.000
_cell.length_b   1.000
_cell.length_c   1.000
_cell.angle_alpha   90.00
_cell.angle_beta   90.00
_cell.angle_gamma   90.00
#
_symmetry.space_group_name_H-M   'P 1'
#
loop_
_entity.id
_entity.type
_entity.pdbx_description
1 polymer ?
#
loop_
_entity_poly.entity_id
_entity_poly.type
_entity_poly.pdbx_seq_one_letter_code
_entity_poly.pdbx_strand_id
1 'polypeptide(L)' 'EKKPAAKTITVASGDTLSALGEKHGIPWRELYQLNKDVIGGDPNLIKPGQVLKLPS' A
#
# COMPACT_ATOMS: atom_id res chain seq x y z
N GLU A 1 -16.24 16.96 11.11
CA GLU A 1 -15.54 16.37 9.94
C GLU A 1 -14.49 15.39 10.43
N LYS A 2 -14.66 14.07 10.21
CA LYS A 2 -13.64 13.07 10.59
C LYS A 2 -12.68 12.92 9.41
N LYS A 3 -11.56 13.66 9.45
CA LYS A 3 -10.39 13.40 8.61
C LYS A 3 -10.07 11.91 8.77
N PRO A 4 -10.19 11.05 7.73
CA PRO A 4 -9.89 9.64 7.92
C PRO A 4 -8.41 9.60 8.32
N ALA A 5 -8.14 9.06 9.50
CA ALA A 5 -6.76 8.83 9.92
C ALA A 5 -6.15 7.93 8.84
N ALA A 6 -5.12 8.43 8.16
CA ALA A 6 -4.45 7.70 7.06
C ALA A 6 -4.15 6.29 7.55
N LYS A 7 -4.87 5.30 7.04
CA LYS A 7 -4.67 3.91 7.44
C LYS A 7 -3.35 3.47 6.82
N THR A 8 -2.46 2.90 7.62
CA THR A 8 -1.20 2.36 7.11
C THR A 8 -1.20 0.86 7.31
N ILE A 9 -0.67 0.14 6.32
CA ILE A 9 -0.51 -1.31 6.36
C ILE A 9 0.97 -1.65 6.32
N THR A 10 1.36 -2.69 7.06
CA THR A 10 2.72 -3.22 6.99
C THR A 10 2.71 -4.43 6.07
N VAL A 11 3.56 -4.41 5.05
CA VAL A 11 3.73 -5.52 4.12
C VAL A 11 4.29 -6.71 4.90
N ALA A 12 3.65 -7.87 4.85
CA ALA A 12 4.19 -9.11 5.36
C ALA A 12 4.92 -9.89 4.25
N SER A 13 5.72 -10.88 4.64
CA SER A 13 6.39 -11.75 3.67
C SER A 13 5.35 -12.54 2.88
N GLY A 14 5.33 -12.37 1.56
CA GLY A 14 4.35 -12.99 0.67
C GLY A 14 3.14 -12.11 0.32
N ASP A 15 3.01 -10.92 0.91
CA ASP A 15 2.04 -9.94 0.44
C ASP A 15 2.45 -9.36 -0.92
N THR A 16 1.44 -8.98 -1.71
CA THR A 16 1.62 -8.25 -2.97
C THR A 16 0.74 -7.01 -2.96
N LEU A 17 1.11 -5.98 -3.72
CA LEU A 17 0.28 -4.76 -3.83
C LEU A 17 -1.13 -5.08 -4.33
N SER A 18 -1.26 -6.02 -5.25
CA SER A 18 -2.55 -6.50 -5.76
C SER A 18 -3.40 -7.09 -4.64
N ALA A 19 -2.86 -8.07 -3.90
CA ALA A 19 -3.58 -8.71 -2.81
C ALA A 19 -3.94 -7.75 -1.68
N LEU A 20 -3.02 -6.84 -1.32
CA LEU A 20 -3.26 -5.79 -0.32
C LEU A 20 -4.33 -4.81 -0.80
N GLY A 21 -4.25 -4.38 -2.06
CA GLY A 21 -5.27 -3.53 -2.68
C GLY A 21 -6.65 -4.18 -2.65
N GLU A 22 -6.77 -5.42 -3.16
CA GLU A 22 -8.02 -6.18 -3.16
C GLU A 22 -8.58 -6.38 -1.75
N LYS A 23 -7.73 -6.72 -0.78
CA LYS A 23 -8.11 -6.89 0.64
C LYS A 23 -8.69 -5.61 1.26
N HIS A 24 -8.21 -4.45 0.82
CA HIS A 24 -8.68 -3.15 1.29
C HIS A 24 -9.74 -2.51 0.39
N GLY A 25 -10.09 -3.14 -0.74
CA GLY A 25 -11.00 -2.58 -1.73
C GLY A 25 -10.42 -1.38 -2.48
N ILE A 26 -9.09 -1.27 -2.56
CA ILE A 26 -8.38 -0.14 -3.15
C ILE A 26 -7.58 -0.65 -4.35
N PRO A 27 -7.61 0.04 -5.50
CA PRO A 27 -6.78 -0.35 -6.63
C PRO A 27 -5.31 -0.26 -6.26
N TRP A 28 -4.57 -1.36 -6.47
CA TRP A 28 -3.13 -1.43 -6.19
C TRP A 28 -2.32 -0.32 -6.87
N ARG A 29 -2.82 0.24 -7.98
CA ARG A 29 -2.22 1.39 -8.67
C ARG A 29 -2.27 2.68 -7.87
N GLU A 30 -3.37 2.94 -7.17
CA GLU A 30 -3.45 4.10 -6.25
C GLU A 30 -2.55 3.87 -5.05
N LEU A 31 -2.59 2.67 -4.48
CA LEU A 31 -1.72 2.30 -3.37
C LEU A 31 -0.25 2.47 -3.76
N TYR A 32 0.13 2.03 -4.96
CA TYR A 32 1.48 2.22 -5.49
C TYR A 32 1.80 3.70 -5.67
N GLN A 33 0.94 4.48 -6.31
CA GLN A 33 1.20 5.91 -6.54
C GLN A 33 1.39 6.68 -5.23
N LEU A 34 0.55 6.42 -4.24
CA LEU A 34 0.63 7.04 -2.92
C LEU A 34 1.91 6.67 -2.17
N ASN A 35 2.45 5.48 -2.44
CA ASN A 35 3.64 4.94 -1.78
C ASN A 35 4.85 4.79 -2.71
N LYS A 36 4.84 5.47 -3.87
CA LYS A 36 5.90 5.33 -4.87
C LYS A 36 7.26 5.74 -4.31
N ASP A 37 7.24 6.69 -3.38
CA ASP A 37 8.41 7.13 -2.61
C ASP A 37 9.01 6.00 -1.73
N VAL A 38 8.15 5.14 -1.18
CA VAL A 38 8.54 4.01 -0.31
C VAL A 38 8.88 2.75 -1.11
N ILE A 39 8.08 2.45 -2.15
CA ILE A 39 8.18 1.23 -2.96
C ILE A 39 9.28 1.37 -4.01
N GLY A 40 9.48 2.58 -4.56
CA GLY A 40 10.43 2.86 -5.62
C GLY A 40 9.86 2.62 -7.01
N GLY A 41 10.74 2.23 -7.94
CA GLY A 41 10.41 2.08 -9.36
C GLY A 41 9.53 0.87 -9.68
N ASP A 42 9.56 -0.16 -8.84
CA ASP A 42 8.94 -1.45 -9.12
C ASP A 42 7.79 -1.75 -8.13
N PRO A 43 6.52 -1.67 -8.58
CA PRO A 43 5.37 -1.98 -7.74
C PRO A 43 5.36 -3.43 -7.24
N ASN A 44 5.99 -4.35 -7.97
CA ASN A 44 6.07 -5.76 -7.56
C ASN A 44 7.21 -6.04 -6.57
N LEU A 45 8.14 -5.10 -6.38
CA LEU A 45 9.26 -5.24 -5.43
C LEU A 45 8.94 -4.58 -4.09
N ILE A 46 7.80 -4.94 -3.51
CA ILE A 46 7.54 -4.61 -2.12
C ILE A 46 8.30 -5.54 -1.18
N LYS A 47 8.83 -4.98 -0.10
CA LYS A 47 9.60 -5.70 0.91
C LYS A 47 8.78 -5.86 2.18
N PRO A 48 8.84 -7.04 2.82
CA PRO A 48 8.25 -7.21 4.14
C PRO A 48 8.82 -6.19 5.13
N GLY A 49 7.95 -5.60 5.95
CA GLY A 49 8.27 -4.51 6.86
C GLY A 49 8.09 -3.11 6.29
N GLN A 50 7.80 -2.96 4.99
CA GLN A 50 7.41 -1.66 4.43
C GLN A 50 6.05 -1.22 4.97
N VAL A 51 5.95 0.04 5.37
CA VAL A 51 4.70 0.66 5.80
C VAL A 51 4.12 1.44 4.62
N LEU A 52 3.01 0.96 4.07
CA LEU A 52 2.28 1.61 2.97
C LEU A 52 1.08 2.37 3.52
N LYS A 53 0.92 3.62 3.09
CA LYS A 53 -0.24 4.46 3.35
C LYS A 53 -1.39 4.04 2.44
N LEU A 54 -2.59 3.89 2.99
CA LEU A 54 -3.81 3.68 2.24
C LEU A 54 -4.46 5.03 1.95
N PRO A 55 -4.99 5.24 0.73
CA PRO A 55 -5.86 6.37 0.47
C PRO A 55 -7.12 6.28 1.36
N SER A 56 -7.62 7.46 1.74
CA SER A 56 -8.72 7.65 2.68
C SER A 56 -10.08 7.50 2.03
#